data_AF-A0A4Q9R7G2-F1
#
_entry.id   AF-A0A4Q9R7G2-F1
#
_cell.length_a   1.000
_cell.length_b   1.000
_cell.length_c   1.000
_cell.angle_alpha   90.00
_cell.angle_beta   90.00
_cell.angle_gamma   90.00
#
_symmetry.space_group_name_H-M   'P 1'
#
loop_
_entity.id
_entity.type
_entity.pdbx_description
1 polymer ?
#
loop_
_entity_poly.entity_id
_entity_poly.type
_entity_poly.pdbx_seq_one_letter_code
_entity_poly.pdbx_strand_id
1 'polypeptide(L)' 'MKRWTFGLLLSLATTCVFAAPKPCEELKEEIEAKIQANGVPSYTLEIVDNDEVGDQGMVVGSCDGGTRKIIYQRND' A
#
# COMPACT_ATOMS: atom_id res chain seq x y z
N MET A 1 -30.26 -8.75 45.21
CA MET A 1 -29.32 -9.59 45.98
C MET A 1 -28.59 -10.52 44.99
N LYS A 2 -27.30 -10.24 44.76
CA LYS A 2 -26.17 -11.10 44.31
C LYS A 2 -26.57 -12.44 43.62
N ARG A 3 -26.08 -12.79 42.43
CA ARG A 3 -24.69 -13.20 42.09
C ARG A 3 -24.60 -13.31 40.55
N TRP A 4 -23.88 -12.44 39.84
CA TRP A 4 -22.45 -12.55 39.50
C TRP A 4 -21.97 -13.95 39.09
N THR A 5 -22.07 -14.22 37.79
CA THR A 5 -21.01 -14.87 37.01
C THR A 5 -20.95 -14.20 35.64
N PHE A 6 -20.27 -13.06 35.59
CA PHE A 6 -19.80 -12.40 34.38
C PHE A 6 -18.70 -13.29 33.78
N GLY A 7 -19.10 -14.34 33.08
CA GLY A 7 -18.23 -15.12 32.20
C GLY A 7 -18.10 -14.39 30.87
N LEU A 8 -17.56 -13.17 30.87
CA LEU A 8 -17.21 -12.45 29.64
C LEU A 8 -15.90 -13.03 29.12
N LEU A 9 -16.06 -14.19 28.49
CA LEU A 9 -15.12 -14.80 27.58
C LEU A 9 -14.98 -13.85 26.38
N LEU A 10 -14.12 -12.83 26.46
CA LEU A 10 -13.90 -11.94 25.32
C LEU A 10 -12.48 -11.42 25.25
N SER A 11 -11.91 -11.64 24.07
CA SER A 11 -10.92 -10.80 23.40
C SER A 11 -9.57 -10.64 24.09
N LEU A 12 -8.62 -11.50 23.75
CA LEU A 12 -7.36 -11.05 23.16
C LEU A 12 -6.92 -12.07 22.12
N ALA A 13 -7.64 -12.10 20.98
CA ALA A 13 -7.01 -12.54 19.75
C ALA A 13 -5.94 -11.48 19.44
N THR A 14 -4.71 -11.75 19.88
CA THR A 14 -3.52 -11.11 19.31
C THR A 14 -3.48 -11.58 17.87
N THR A 15 -4.16 -10.86 16.98
CA THR A 15 -3.82 -10.95 15.57
C THR A 15 -2.48 -10.25 15.46
N CYS A 16 -1.41 -11.04 15.49
CA CYS A 16 -0.16 -10.66 14.87
C CYS A 16 -0.54 -10.26 13.45
N VAL A 17 -0.72 -8.96 13.21
CA VAL A 17 -0.78 -8.39 11.89
C VAL A 17 0.60 -8.70 11.33
N PHE A 18 0.67 -9.83 10.61
CA PHE A 18 1.76 -10.09 9.70
C PHE A 18 1.88 -8.82 8.87
N ALA A 19 2.97 -8.08 9.08
CA ALA A 19 3.45 -7.11 8.12
C ALA A 19 3.88 -7.92 6.88
N ALA A 20 2.89 -8.46 6.17
CA ALA A 20 3.07 -8.81 4.79
C ALA A 20 3.47 -7.49 4.13
N PRO A 21 4.60 -7.44 3.39
CA PRO A 21 4.89 -6.28 2.58
C PRO A 21 3.62 -5.99 1.78
N LYS A 22 3.10 -4.76 1.90
CA LYS A 22 1.95 -4.31 1.11
C LYS A 22 2.19 -4.76 -0.33
N PRO A 23 1.27 -5.52 -0.95
CA PRO A 23 1.47 -5.90 -2.33
C PRO A 23 1.59 -4.62 -3.16
N CYS A 24 2.51 -4.61 -4.12
CA CYS A 24 2.71 -3.44 -4.98
C CYS A 24 1.42 -2.97 -5.65
N GLU A 25 0.47 -3.89 -5.90
CA GLU A 25 -0.85 -3.55 -6.43
C GLU A 25 -1.65 -2.62 -5.50
N GLU A 26 -1.70 -2.89 -4.19
CA GLU A 26 -2.48 -2.05 -3.25
C GLU A 26 -1.86 -0.64 -3.14
N LEU A 27 -0.53 -0.55 -3.11
CA LEU A 27 0.15 0.75 -3.09
C LEU A 27 -0.07 1.51 -4.41
N LYS A 28 -0.05 0.80 -5.54
CA LYS A 28 -0.35 1.37 -6.85
C LYS A 28 -1.77 1.93 -6.90
N GLU A 29 -2.76 1.19 -6.41
CA GLU A 29 -4.16 1.66 -6.34
C GLU A 29 -4.32 2.91 -5.47
N GLU A 30 -3.67 2.97 -4.31
CA GLU A 30 -3.71 4.17 -3.45
C GLU A 30 -3.09 5.39 -4.15
N ILE A 31 -1.96 5.19 -4.84
CA ILE A 31 -1.30 6.24 -5.63
C ILE A 31 -2.21 6.67 -6.79
N GLU A 32 -2.83 5.73 -7.48
CA GLU A 32 -3.77 5.99 -8.57
C GLU A 32 -4.95 6.84 -8.08
N ALA A 33 -5.59 6.45 -6.98
CA ALA A 33 -6.69 7.20 -6.37
C ALA A 33 -6.26 8.64 -6.02
N LYS A 34 -5.04 8.82 -5.48
CA LYS A 34 -4.48 10.15 -5.20
C LYS A 34 -4.26 10.95 -6.48
N ILE A 35 -3.69 10.36 -7.52
CA ILE A 35 -3.44 11.05 -8.80
C ILE A 35 -4.76 11.46 -9.47
N GLN A 36 -5.76 10.57 -9.49
CA GLN A 36 -7.10 10.88 -10.00
C GLN A 36 -7.77 11.99 -9.18
N ALA A 37 -7.64 11.96 -7.85
CA ALA A 37 -8.16 13.02 -6.97
C ALA A 37 -7.52 14.39 -7.22
N ASN A 38 -6.27 14.41 -7.70
CA ASN A 38 -5.59 15.62 -8.15
C ASN A 38 -5.97 16.03 -9.59
N GLY A 39 -6.83 15.27 -10.27
CA GLY A 39 -7.36 15.61 -11.59
C GLY A 39 -6.38 15.38 -12.74
N VAL A 40 -5.40 14.49 -12.59
CA VAL A 40 -4.45 14.16 -13.67
C VAL A 40 -5.10 13.13 -14.62
N PRO A 41 -5.38 13.47 -15.89
CA PRO A 41 -6.24 12.65 -16.75
C PRO A 41 -5.48 11.58 -17.55
N SER A 42 -4.14 11.64 -17.64
CA SER A 42 -3.37 10.76 -18.52
C SER A 42 -1.99 10.44 -17.93
N TYR A 43 -1.89 9.26 -17.33
CA TYR A 43 -0.67 8.76 -16.72
C TYR A 43 -0.66 7.24 -16.70
N THR A 44 0.54 6.68 -16.52
CA THR A 44 0.80 5.25 -16.40
C THR A 44 1.61 5.01 -15.13
N LEU A 45 1.15 4.06 -14.32
CA LEU A 45 1.88 3.57 -13.15
C LEU A 45 2.44 2.18 -13.46
N GLU A 46 3.75 2.05 -13.42
CA GLU A 46 4.46 0.80 -13.71
C GLU A 46 5.29 0.38 -12.51
N ILE A 47 5.32 -0.93 -12.25
CA ILE A 47 6.12 -1.52 -11.18
C ILE A 47 7.37 -2.08 -11.85
N VAL A 48 8.52 -1.53 -11.47
CA VAL A 48 9.83 -1.91 -12.01
C VAL A 48 10.75 -2.34 -10.86
N ASP A 49 11.74 -3.17 -11.15
CA ASP A 49 12.79 -3.48 -10.18
C ASP A 49 13.68 -2.24 -9.95
N ASN A 50 14.40 -2.18 -8.82
CA ASN A 50 15.28 -1.04 -8.53
C ASN A 50 16.31 -0.77 -9.62
N ASP A 51 16.83 -1.83 -10.23
CA ASP A 51 17.86 -1.76 -11.26
C ASP A 51 17.31 -1.22 -12.59
N GLU A 52 16.00 -1.26 -12.79
CA GLU A 52 15.30 -0.80 -13.99
C GLU A 52 14.80 0.65 -13.87
N VAL A 53 14.98 1.28 -12.71
CA VAL A 53 14.63 2.69 -12.52
C VAL A 53 15.64 3.57 -13.25
N GLY A 54 15.27 4.01 -14.46
CA GLY A 54 16.07 4.96 -15.23
C GLY A 54 16.14 6.35 -14.59
N ASP A 55 15.01 6.85 -14.08
CA ASP A 55 14.90 8.19 -13.50
C ASP A 55 14.26 8.14 -12.11
N GLN A 56 15.02 8.51 -11.08
CA GLN A 56 14.53 8.57 -9.69
C GLN A 56 13.42 9.62 -9.51
N GLY A 57 13.36 10.64 -10.38
CA GLY A 57 12.30 11.64 -10.36
C GLY A 57 10.92 11.12 -10.75
N MET A 58 10.85 9.93 -11.37
CA MET A 58 9.58 9.28 -11.73
C MET A 58 9.05 8.36 -10.62
N VAL A 59 9.86 8.06 -9.60
CA VAL A 59 9.47 7.11 -8.54
C VAL A 59 8.47 7.78 -7.59
N VAL A 60 7.26 7.24 -7.55
CA VAL A 60 6.18 7.70 -6.67
C VAL A 60 5.94 6.78 -5.47
N GLY A 61 6.55 5.58 -5.48
CA GLY A 61 6.43 4.62 -4.37
C GLY A 61 7.49 3.52 -4.41
N SER A 62 7.66 2.83 -3.30
CA SER A 62 8.49 1.64 -3.16
C SER A 62 7.69 0.54 -2.47
N CYS A 63 7.74 -0.68 -2.97
CA CYS A 63 7.00 -1.84 -2.45
C CYS A 63 7.93 -3.06 -2.29
N ASP A 64 7.42 -4.16 -1.70
CA ASP A 64 8.19 -5.36 -1.34
C ASP A 64 9.43 -5.11 -0.48
N GLY A 65 9.32 -4.21 0.49
CA GLY A 65 10.46 -3.85 1.34
C GLY A 65 11.52 -3.02 0.62
N GLY A 66 11.17 -2.48 -0.56
CA GLY A 66 12.01 -1.56 -1.32
C GLY A 66 12.79 -2.21 -2.45
N THR A 67 12.53 -3.47 -2.80
CA THR A 67 13.11 -4.18 -3.97
C THR A 67 12.48 -3.74 -5.28
N ARG A 68 11.20 -3.34 -5.25
CA ARG A 68 10.46 -2.83 -6.40
C ARG A 68 10.04 -1.38 -6.20
N LYS A 69 9.98 -0.63 -7.28
CA LYS A 69 9.58 0.78 -7.33
C LYS A 69 8.35 0.93 -8.22
N ILE A 70 7.52 1.91 -7.88
CA ILE A 70 6.38 2.32 -8.69
C ILE A 70 6.78 3.62 -9.37
N ILE A 71 6.89 3.59 -10.69
CA ILE A 71 7.20 4.77 -11.50
C ILE A 71 5.93 5.37 -12.09
N TYR A 72 5.91 6.69 -12.18
CA TYR A 72 4.87 7.49 -12.79
C TYR A 72 5.39 8.03 -14.12
N GLN A 73 4.66 7.71 -15.19
CA GLN A 73 4.88 8.27 -16.52
C GLN A 73 3.66 9.07 -16.91
N ARG A 74 3.83 10.37 -17.19
CA ARG A 74 2.74 11.18 -17.71
C ARG A 74 2.59 10.87 -19.20
N ASN A 75 1.39 10.54 -19.62
CA ASN A 75 1.07 10.40 -21.04
C ASN A 75 0.64 11.79 -21.52
N ASP A 76 1.59 12.59 -22.00
CA ASP A 76 1.34 13.87 -22.67
C ASP A 76 0.77 13.67 -24.10
#